data_AF-A0A256YNB2-F1
#
_entry.id   AF-A0A256YNB2-F1
#
_cell.length_a   1.000
_cell.length_b   1.000
_cell.length_c   1.000
_cell.angle_alpha   90.00
_cell.angle_beta   90.00
_cell.angle_gamma   90.00
#
_symmetry.space_group_name_H-M   'P 1'
#
loop_
_entity.id
_entity.type
_entity.pdbx_description
1 polymer ?
#
loop_
_entity_poly.entity_id
_entity_poly.type
_entity_poly.pdbx_seq_one_letter_code
_entity_poly.pdbx_strand_id
1 'polypeptide(L)'
;MAKHKHIESEYDLELDKILREIKKQRAKLICLQFPRGLANKATEIADFIETNTKAKCLIWIGPTFGACDLPPLDLYPKVDLLIHFGHTEWKFKKRK
;
A
#
# COMPACT_ATOMS: atom_id res chain seq x y z
N MET A 1 10.76 -18.53 2.84
CA MET A 1 9.60 -18.12 2.03
C MET A 1 8.38 -18.93 2.47
N ALA A 2 7.72 -18.57 3.59
CA ALA A 2 6.51 -19.29 4.08
C ALA A 2 5.87 -18.63 5.34
N LYS A 3 5.65 -17.30 5.41
CA LYS A 3 5.01 -16.70 6.61
C LYS A 3 3.79 -15.80 6.38
N HIS A 4 3.26 -15.68 5.16
CA HIS A 4 2.09 -14.81 4.87
C HIS A 4 0.94 -15.50 4.13
N LYS A 5 1.00 -16.83 4.01
CA LYS A 5 0.00 -17.63 3.29
C LYS A 5 -1.43 -17.54 3.85
N HIS A 6 -1.59 -16.97 5.05
CA HIS A 6 -2.89 -16.68 5.68
C HIS A 6 -3.42 -15.27 5.30
N ILE A 7 -2.52 -14.32 5.01
CA ILE A 7 -2.85 -12.95 4.57
C ILE A 7 -3.23 -12.97 3.09
N GLU A 8 -2.55 -13.80 2.30
CA GLU A 8 -2.89 -14.07 0.91
C GLU A 8 -4.22 -14.85 0.85
N SER A 9 -5.19 -14.32 0.11
CA SER A 9 -6.45 -15.02 -0.21
C SER A 9 -6.40 -15.49 -1.67
N GLU A 10 -7.54 -15.50 -2.36
CA GLU A 10 -7.66 -15.62 -3.83
C GLU A 10 -6.77 -14.65 -4.65
N TYR A 11 -6.10 -13.67 -4.02
CA TYR A 11 -5.26 -12.67 -4.68
C TYR A 11 -3.81 -12.77 -4.22
N ASP A 12 -2.89 -12.71 -5.17
CA ASP A 12 -1.47 -12.43 -4.91
C ASP A 12 -1.33 -10.94 -4.56
N LEU A 13 -0.98 -10.66 -3.31
CA LEU A 13 -0.81 -9.29 -2.79
C LEU A 13 0.61 -8.75 -2.98
N GLU A 14 1.52 -9.55 -3.57
CA GLU A 14 2.92 -9.22 -3.81
C GLU A 14 3.65 -8.69 -2.55
N LEU A 15 3.35 -9.24 -1.37
CA LEU A 15 3.85 -8.76 -0.08
C LEU A 15 5.39 -8.69 -0.01
N ASP A 16 6.08 -9.68 -0.56
CA ASP A 16 7.55 -9.70 -0.64
C ASP A 16 8.12 -8.60 -1.55
N LYS A 17 7.39 -8.20 -2.61
CA LYS A 17 7.77 -7.07 -3.47
C LYS A 17 7.61 -5.75 -2.72
N ILE A 18 6.51 -5.59 -1.97
CA ILE A 18 6.28 -4.41 -1.12
C ILE A 18 7.42 -4.25 -0.12
N LEU A 19 7.79 -5.32 0.61
CA LEU A 19 8.91 -5.27 1.56
C LEU A 19 10.24 -4.88 0.90
N ARG A 20 10.53 -5.41 -0.30
CA ARG A 20 11.74 -5.07 -1.05
C ARG A 20 11.76 -3.60 -1.44
N GLU A 21 10.65 -3.06 -1.92
CA GLU A 21 10.58 -1.65 -2.34
C GLU A 21 10.70 -0.70 -1.16
N ILE A 22 10.06 -0.99 -0.03
CA ILE A 22 10.19 -0.21 1.22
C ILE A 22 11.66 -0.16 1.66
N LYS A 23 12.35 -1.30 1.69
CA LYS A 23 13.76 -1.39 2.10
C LYS A 23 14.68 -0.66 1.13
N LYS A 24 14.41 -0.78 -0.18
CA LYS A 24 15.16 -0.10 -1.24
C LYS A 24 15.05 1.42 -1.13
N GLN A 25 13.85 1.94 -0.90
CA GLN A 25 13.60 3.38 -0.78
C GLN A 25 13.92 3.93 0.62
N ARG A 26 14.17 3.06 1.61
CA ARG A 26 14.33 3.41 3.02
C ARG A 26 13.14 4.24 3.55
N ALA A 27 11.95 3.95 3.05
CA ALA A 27 10.71 4.62 3.43
C ALA A 27 10.42 4.39 4.93
N LYS A 28 10.01 5.44 5.64
CA LYS A 28 9.70 5.43 7.07
C LYS A 28 8.22 5.55 7.35
N LEU A 29 7.47 6.28 6.53
CA LEU A 29 6.02 6.40 6.64
C LEU A 29 5.36 5.98 5.33
N ILE A 30 4.51 4.97 5.39
CA ILE A 30 3.88 4.35 4.23
C ILE A 30 2.37 4.54 4.34
N CYS A 31 1.74 5.03 3.29
CA CYS A 31 0.29 5.03 3.17
C CYS A 31 -0.16 3.76 2.43
N LEU A 32 -1.12 3.04 2.99
CA LEU A 32 -1.73 1.87 2.40
C LEU A 32 -3.16 2.21 1.98
N GLN A 33 -3.47 2.00 0.71
CA GLN A 33 -4.79 2.27 0.15
C GLN A 33 -5.38 1.02 -0.48
N PHE A 34 -6.60 0.67 -0.07
CA PHE A 34 -7.26 -0.57 -0.45
C PHE A 34 -8.60 -0.31 -1.16
N PRO A 35 -8.96 -1.09 -2.19
CA PRO A 35 -10.33 -1.17 -2.66
C PRO A 35 -11.21 -1.83 -1.59
N ARG A 36 -12.53 -1.63 -1.66
CA ARG A 36 -13.49 -2.14 -0.66
C ARG A 36 -13.35 -3.64 -0.39
N GLY A 37 -13.06 -4.44 -1.43
CA GLY A 37 -12.89 -5.88 -1.32
C GLY A 37 -11.63 -6.35 -0.57
N LEU A 38 -10.65 -5.47 -0.35
CA LEU A 38 -9.40 -5.76 0.37
C LEU A 38 -9.29 -5.00 1.70
N ALA A 39 -10.22 -4.10 2.01
CA ALA A 39 -10.18 -3.26 3.21
C ALA A 39 -10.21 -4.08 4.51
N ASN A 40 -10.82 -5.27 4.51
CA ASN A 40 -10.84 -6.18 5.66
C ASN A 40 -9.45 -6.72 6.04
N LYS A 41 -8.46 -6.64 5.16
CA LYS A 41 -7.08 -7.08 5.40
C LYS A 41 -6.12 -5.95 5.73
N ALA A 42 -6.61 -4.70 5.76
CA ALA A 42 -5.75 -3.53 5.86
C ALA A 42 -4.83 -3.56 7.09
N THR A 43 -5.37 -3.94 8.25
CA THR A 43 -4.62 -4.03 9.51
C THR A 43 -3.61 -5.18 9.49
N GLU A 44 -3.98 -6.36 8.99
CA GLU A 44 -3.09 -7.51 8.89
C GLU A 44 -1.89 -7.23 7.95
N ILE A 45 -2.14 -6.54 6.83
CA ILE A 45 -1.09 -6.12 5.90
C ILE A 45 -0.20 -5.03 6.51
N ALA A 46 -0.79 -4.06 7.22
CA ALA A 46 -0.03 -3.04 7.93
C ALA A 46 0.90 -3.66 8.98
N ASP A 47 0.36 -4.52 9.85
CA ASP A 47 1.11 -5.21 10.90
C ASP A 47 2.24 -6.06 10.32
N PHE A 48 1.97 -6.75 9.21
CA PHE A 48 2.98 -7.50 8.49
C PHE A 48 4.14 -6.61 8.01
N ILE A 49 3.83 -5.47 7.37
CA ILE A 49 4.85 -4.53 6.88
C ILE A 49 5.65 -3.95 8.04
N GLU A 50 4.98 -3.52 9.11
CA GLU A 50 5.64 -2.94 10.28
C GLU A 50 6.52 -3.96 11.01
N THR A 51 6.11 -5.23 11.08
CA THR A 51 6.90 -6.31 11.71
C THR A 51 8.18 -6.63 10.93
N ASN A 52 8.16 -6.46 9.61
CA ASN A 52 9.27 -6.85 8.72
C ASN A 52 10.13 -5.68 8.24
N THR A 53 9.80 -4.46 8.65
CA THR A 53 10.50 -3.22 8.29
C THR A 53 10.65 -2.30 9.51
N LYS A 54 11.28 -1.14 9.35
CA LYS A 54 11.29 -0.08 10.38
C LYS A 54 10.27 1.03 10.05
N ALA A 55 9.43 0.79 9.06
CA ALA A 55 8.46 1.78 8.61
C ALA A 55 7.19 1.71 9.47
N LYS A 56 6.45 2.81 9.47
CA LYS A 56 5.11 2.92 10.03
C LYS A 56 4.08 3.01 8.90
N CYS A 57 2.95 2.35 9.08
CA CYS A 57 1.87 2.30 8.12
C CYS A 57 0.71 3.19 8.56
N LEU A 58 0.17 3.95 7.60
CA LEU A 58 -1.11 4.64 7.70
C LEU A 58 -2.08 3.93 6.78
N ILE A 59 -3.27 3.63 7.27
CA ILE A 59 -4.34 3.04 6.45
C ILE A 59 -5.23 4.19 5.96
N TRP A 60 -5.34 4.35 4.65
CA TRP A 60 -6.29 5.27 4.03
C TRP A 60 -7.70 4.69 4.13
N ILE A 61 -8.56 5.37 4.89
CA ILE A 61 -9.96 4.98 5.11
C ILE A 61 -10.95 5.67 4.15
N GLY A 62 -10.45 6.54 3.27
CA GLY A 62 -11.28 7.19 2.26
C GLY A 62 -11.73 6.19 1.18
N PRO A 63 -12.73 6.56 0.36
CA PRO A 63 -13.11 5.74 -0.78
C PRO A 63 -11.92 5.51 -1.72
N THR A 64 -11.95 4.39 -2.44
CA THR A 64 -10.98 4.04 -3.47
C THR A 64 -11.74 3.32 -4.58
N PHE A 65 -12.07 4.05 -5.65
CA PHE A 65 -12.81 3.50 -6.79
C PHE A 65 -11.91 2.95 -7.91
N GLY A 66 -10.65 3.38 -7.96
CA GLY A 66 -9.73 2.99 -9.03
C GLY A 66 -8.35 3.63 -8.91
N ALA A 67 -7.49 3.36 -9.89
CA ALA A 67 -6.13 3.92 -9.95
C ALA A 67 -6.08 5.46 -10.13
N CYS A 68 -7.19 6.07 -10.54
CA CYS A 68 -7.33 7.52 -10.63
C CYS A 68 -7.62 8.19 -9.28
N ASP A 69 -7.98 7.41 -8.26
CA ASP A 69 -8.50 7.88 -6.98
C ASP A 69 -7.42 7.73 -5.90
N LEU A 70 -6.36 8.53 -6.01
CA LEU A 70 -5.24 8.52 -5.06
C LEU A 70 -5.52 9.46 -3.88
N PRO A 71 -5.02 9.17 -2.67
CA PRO A 71 -5.16 10.07 -1.52
C PRO A 71 -4.47 11.40 -1.84
N PRO A 72 -4.93 12.52 -1.27
CA PRO A 72 -4.30 13.82 -1.45
C PRO A 72 -2.99 13.90 -0.66
N LEU A 73 -1.96 13.17 -1.09
CA LEU A 73 -0.67 13.05 -0.40
C LEU A 73 0.07 14.39 -0.28
N ASP A 74 -0.24 15.36 -1.15
CA ASP A 74 0.26 16.73 -1.06
C ASP A 74 -0.13 17.41 0.27
N LEU A 75 -1.24 16.99 0.89
CA LEU A 75 -1.69 17.46 2.21
C LEU A 75 -1.04 16.67 3.37
N TYR A 76 -0.39 15.55 3.06
CA TYR A 76 0.28 14.66 4.01
C TYR A 76 1.76 14.48 3.62
N PRO A 77 2.57 15.56 3.61
CA PRO A 77 3.91 15.59 3.00
C PRO A 77 4.96 14.68 3.68
N LYS A 78 4.59 13.99 4.76
CA LYS A 78 5.47 13.06 5.48
C LYS A 78 5.38 11.62 4.95
N VAL A 79 4.44 11.31 4.04
CA VAL A 79 4.32 9.97 3.47
C VAL A 79 5.42 9.77 2.43
N ASP A 80 6.29 8.80 2.69
CA ASP A 80 7.42 8.47 1.82
C ASP A 80 7.01 7.56 0.66
N LEU A 81 5.99 6.72 0.87
CA LEU A 81 5.53 5.74 -0.12
C LEU A 81 4.03 5.49 -0.02
N LEU A 82 3.34 5.42 -1.16
CA LEU A 82 1.97 4.94 -1.27
C LEU A 82 1.97 3.53 -1.88
N ILE A 83 1.34 2.58 -1.18
CA ILE A 83 1.01 1.28 -1.74
C ILE A 83 -0.48 1.28 -2.07
N HIS A 84 -0.80 1.32 -3.37
CA HIS A 84 -2.16 1.30 -3.89
C HIS A 84 -2.51 -0.09 -4.41
N PHE A 85 -3.42 -0.78 -3.73
CA PHE A 85 -3.78 -2.16 -4.07
C PHE A 85 -4.87 -2.24 -5.14
N GLY A 86 -4.86 -3.34 -5.90
CA GLY A 86 -6.01 -3.77 -6.72
C GLY A 86 -6.18 -3.08 -8.07
N HIS A 87 -5.30 -2.16 -8.45
CA HIS A 87 -5.40 -1.47 -9.73
C HIS A 87 -4.04 -1.36 -10.44
N THR A 88 -4.07 -1.35 -11.77
CA THR A 88 -2.90 -1.05 -12.59
C THR A 88 -2.53 0.43 -12.51
N GLU A 89 -1.27 0.75 -12.77
CA GLU A 89 -0.81 2.14 -12.76
C GLU A 89 -1.64 3.02 -13.71
N TRP A 90 -2.18 4.11 -13.18
CA TRP A 90 -2.89 5.11 -13.98
C TRP A 90 -1.90 6.02 -14.72
N LYS A 91 -1.65 5.71 -16.00
CA LYS A 91 -0.70 6.44 -16.86
C LYS A 91 -1.26 7.75 -17.43
N PHE A 92 -2.00 8.52 -16.64
CA PHE A 92 -2.50 9.81 -17.10
C PHE A 92 -1.44 10.90 -16.93
N LYS A 93 -0.86 11.30 -18.06
CA LYS A 93 0.00 12.49 -18.10
C LYS A 93 -0.90 13.72 -17.94
N LYS A 94 -0.76 14.46 -16.82
CA LYS A 94 -1.17 15.87 -16.81
C LYS A 94 -0.44 16.54 -17.99
N ARG A 95 -1.18 17.00 -18.99
CA ARG A 95 -0.63 17.93 -19.98
C ARG A 95 -0.10 19.12 -19.17
N LYS A 96 1.22 19.31 -19.18
CA LYS A 96 1.81 20.58 -18.75
C LYS A 96 1.35 21.67 -19.69
#